data_AF-A0AA42ZTG5-F1
#
_entry.id   AF-A0AA42ZTG5-F1
#
_cell.length_a   1.000
_cell.length_b   1.000
_cell.length_c   1.000
_cell.angle_alpha   90.00
_cell.angle_beta   90.00
_cell.angle_gamma   90.00
#
_symmetry.space_group_name_H-M   'P 1'
#
loop_
_entity.id
_entity.type
_entity.pdbx_description
1 polymer ?
#
loop_
_entity_poly.entity_id
_entity_poly.type
_entity_poly.pdbx_seq_one_letter_code
_entity_poly.pdbx_strand_id
1 'polypeptide(L)'
;MLFVELLIQGIITGSIYALIAVGLTLVYGLLRILHIAHAGLFALGGYLGVLVTNATGSLPLAMLVAVTLVGLLGMAVYKLIYEPILDQPPFVALIASIGLFICMEEGFRLIFGPYGESFAAVPLWGSVTLGGIVLREIDVFSVGAALGLLA
;
A
#
# COMPACT_ATOMS: atom_id res chain seq x y z
N MET A 1 -17.17 4.35 -27.28
CA MET A 1 -17.29 4.12 -25.82
C MET A 1 -16.04 3.48 -25.26
N LEU A 2 -15.53 2.40 -25.86
CA LEU A 2 -14.28 1.71 -25.44
C LEU A 2 -13.09 2.65 -25.18
N PHE A 3 -12.85 3.66 -26.04
CA PHE A 3 -11.77 4.64 -25.81
C PHE A 3 -11.92 5.41 -24.49
N VAL A 4 -13.14 5.85 -24.16
CA VAL A 4 -13.42 6.60 -22.92
C VAL A 4 -13.26 5.69 -21.71
N GLU A 5 -13.72 4.45 -21.82
CA GLU A 5 -13.57 3.44 -20.77
C GLU A 5 -12.09 3.13 -20.48
N LEU A 6 -11.26 2.96 -21.52
CA LEU A 6 -9.82 2.79 -21.40
C LEU A 6 -9.14 3.99 -20.73
N LEU A 7 -9.55 5.23 -21.07
CA LEU A 7 -9.04 6.42 -20.40
C LEU A 7 -9.38 6.42 -18.90
N ILE A 8 -10.60 6.06 -18.54
CA ILE A 8 -11.02 6.01 -17.12
C ILE A 8 -10.25 4.92 -16.37
N GLN A 9 -10.13 3.72 -16.94
CA GLN A 9 -9.34 2.64 -16.35
C GLN A 9 -7.86 3.01 -16.21
N GLY A 10 -7.31 3.76 -17.18
CA GLY A 10 -5.98 4.35 -17.10
C GLY A 10 -5.82 5.33 -15.94
N ILE A 11 -6.81 6.20 -15.71
CA ILE A 11 -6.82 7.13 -14.57
C ILE A 11 -6.88 6.36 -13.24
N ILE A 12 -7.77 5.37 -13.11
CA ILE A 12 -7.91 4.56 -11.89
C ILE A 12 -6.58 3.88 -11.54
N THR A 13 -6.00 3.18 -12.52
CA THR A 13 -4.71 2.50 -12.33
C THR A 13 -3.59 3.50 -12.03
N GLY A 14 -3.60 4.64 -12.74
CA GLY A 14 -2.67 5.75 -12.51
C GLY A 14 -2.77 6.34 -11.10
N SER A 15 -3.97 6.46 -10.54
CA SER A 15 -4.20 6.91 -9.16
C SER A 15 -3.59 5.95 -8.13
N ILE A 16 -3.70 4.64 -8.35
CA ILE A 16 -3.06 3.63 -7.48
C ILE A 16 -1.54 3.77 -7.55
N TYR A 17 -0.96 3.90 -8.75
CA TYR A 17 0.48 4.12 -8.90
C TYR A 17 0.94 5.45 -8.31
N ALA A 18 0.13 6.51 -8.43
CA ALA A 18 0.43 7.80 -7.84
C ALA A 18 0.48 7.71 -6.31
N LEU A 19 -0.48 7.02 -5.68
CA LEU A 19 -0.48 6.77 -4.23
C LEU A 19 0.78 6.04 -3.77
N ILE A 20 1.20 4.99 -4.50
CA ILE A 20 2.44 4.26 -4.20
C ILE A 20 3.66 5.17 -4.35
N ALA A 21 3.70 5.95 -5.44
CA ALA A 21 4.79 6.88 -5.70
C ALA A 21 4.90 7.96 -4.62
N VAL A 22 3.79 8.52 -4.15
CA VAL A 22 3.76 9.51 -3.05
C VAL A 22 4.35 8.94 -1.77
N GLY A 23 4.02 7.70 -1.42
CA GLY A 23 4.61 7.03 -0.26
C GLY A 23 6.14 6.93 -0.38
N LEU A 24 6.63 6.49 -1.53
CA LEU A 24 8.06 6.37 -1.80
C LEU A 24 8.78 7.73 -1.80
N THR A 25 8.18 8.76 -2.42
CA THR A 25 8.78 10.10 -2.51
C THR A 25 8.82 10.80 -1.16
N LEU A 26 7.84 10.58 -0.28
CA LEU A 26 7.87 11.11 1.08
C LEU A 26 9.02 10.50 1.90
N VAL A 27 9.20 9.18 1.84
CA VAL A 27 10.30 8.50 2.55
C VAL A 27 11.66 8.97 2.02
N TYR A 28 11.82 9.02 0.70
CA TYR A 28 13.05 9.51 0.08
C TYR A 28 13.29 11.00 0.37
N GLY A 29 12.23 11.82 0.38
CA GLY A 29 12.33 13.26 0.64
C GLY A 29 12.85 13.59 2.03
N LEU A 30 12.52 12.75 3.02
CA LEU A 30 12.99 12.91 4.40
C LEU A 30 14.38 12.30 4.61
N LEU A 31 14.58 11.05 4.18
CA LEU A 31 15.78 10.29 4.54
C LEU A 31 16.89 10.35 3.48
N ARG A 32 16.59 10.77 2.25
CA ARG A 32 17.49 10.77 1.09
C ARG A 32 18.16 9.42 0.80
N ILE A 33 17.53 8.34 1.22
CA ILE A 33 17.94 6.94 0.98
C ILE A 33 16.86 6.21 0.19
N LEU A 34 17.30 5.30 -0.68
CA LEU A 34 16.38 4.44 -1.42
C LEU A 34 15.85 3.32 -0.50
N HIS A 35 14.57 3.41 -0.14
CA HIS A 35 13.89 2.51 0.78
C HIS A 35 13.06 1.46 0.02
N ILE A 36 13.70 0.36 -0.41
CA ILE A 36 13.08 -0.76 -1.13
C ILE A 36 12.04 -1.51 -0.27
N ALA A 37 12.25 -1.56 1.06
CA ALA A 37 11.34 -2.23 2.00
C ALA A 37 9.94 -1.59 2.06
N HIS A 38 9.74 -0.45 1.39
CA HIS A 38 8.43 0.19 1.26
C HIS A 38 7.39 -0.76 0.67
N ALA A 39 7.77 -1.58 -0.32
CA ALA A 39 6.88 -2.57 -0.92
C ALA A 39 6.42 -3.64 0.10
N GLY A 40 7.28 -4.00 1.06
CA GLY A 40 6.93 -4.92 2.14
C GLY A 40 5.91 -4.31 3.11
N LEU A 41 6.08 -3.03 3.48
CA LEU A 41 5.11 -2.31 4.32
C LEU A 41 3.77 -2.12 3.60
N PHE A 42 3.81 -1.86 2.29
CA PHE A 42 2.62 -1.80 1.44
C PHE A 42 1.86 -3.14 1.43
N ALA A 43 2.59 -4.25 1.25
CA ALA A 43 1.99 -5.59 1.31
C ALA A 43 1.38 -5.89 2.68
N LEU A 44 2.05 -5.52 3.78
CA LEU A 44 1.50 -5.67 5.13
C LEU A 44 0.16 -4.94 5.30
N GLY A 45 0.06 -3.71 4.77
CA GLY A 45 -1.19 -2.96 4.77
C GLY A 45 -2.32 -3.70 4.04
N GLY A 46 -2.00 -4.33 2.90
CA GLY A 46 -2.92 -5.19 2.16
C GLY A 46 -3.37 -6.41 2.96
N TYR A 47 -2.44 -7.14 3.57
CA TYR A 47 -2.76 -8.30 4.42
C TYR A 47 -3.65 -7.91 5.60
N LEU A 48 -3.32 -6.84 6.33
CA LEU A 48 -4.15 -6.33 7.42
C LEU A 48 -5.54 -5.92 6.92
N GLY A 49 -5.60 -5.30 5.74
CA GLY A 49 -6.84 -4.97 5.04
C GLY A 49 -7.75 -6.18 4.85
N VAL A 50 -7.21 -7.26 4.28
CA VAL A 50 -7.95 -8.51 4.04
C VAL A 50 -8.36 -9.19 5.34
N LEU A 51 -7.42 -9.37 6.28
CA LEU A 51 -7.67 -10.09 7.53
C LEU A 51 -8.76 -9.41 8.37
N VAL A 52 -8.65 -8.10 8.58
CA VAL A 52 -9.59 -7.36 9.42
C VAL A 52 -10.95 -7.25 8.73
N THR A 53 -10.98 -7.06 7.40
CA THR A 53 -12.25 -7.02 6.66
C THR A 53 -12.94 -8.37 6.68
N ASN A 54 -12.20 -9.47 6.49
CA ASN A 54 -12.77 -10.83 6.55
C ASN A 54 -13.27 -11.17 7.97
N ALA A 55 -12.60 -10.69 9.02
CA ALA A 55 -12.99 -10.95 10.41
C ALA A 55 -14.16 -10.08 10.89
N THR A 56 -14.27 -8.83 10.44
CA THR A 56 -15.21 -7.84 10.99
C THR A 56 -16.29 -7.36 10.03
N GLY A 57 -16.12 -7.61 8.73
CA GLY A 57 -16.97 -7.07 7.66
C GLY A 57 -16.78 -5.57 7.40
N SER A 58 -15.87 -4.88 8.11
CA SER A 58 -15.73 -3.43 8.05
C SER A 58 -14.41 -2.98 7.41
N LEU A 59 -14.48 -2.50 6.17
CA LEU A 59 -13.33 -1.92 5.47
C LEU A 59 -12.75 -0.68 6.17
N PRO A 60 -13.55 0.28 6.69
CA PRO A 60 -13.00 1.43 7.40
C PRO A 60 -12.21 1.04 8.66
N LEU A 61 -12.67 0.02 9.39
CA LEU A 61 -11.94 -0.51 10.54
C LEU A 61 -10.61 -1.14 10.10
N ALA A 62 -10.62 -1.90 9.00
CA ALA A 62 -9.41 -2.47 8.43
C ALA A 62 -8.39 -1.40 8.01
N MET A 63 -8.85 -0.28 7.42
CA MET A 63 -7.99 0.85 7.08
C MET A 63 -7.37 1.50 8.32
N LEU A 64 -8.16 1.74 9.37
CA LEU A 64 -7.67 2.31 10.62
C LEU A 64 -6.60 1.41 11.26
N VAL A 65 -6.87 0.10 11.33
CA VAL A 65 -5.92 -0.89 11.85
C VAL A 65 -4.66 -0.96 11.00
N ALA A 66 -4.79 -0.98 9.67
CA ALA A 66 -3.65 -1.00 8.75
C ALA A 66 -2.77 0.25 8.90
N VAL A 67 -3.35 1.45 8.89
CA VAL A 67 -2.61 2.71 9.07
C VAL A 67 -1.88 2.72 10.42
N THR A 68 -2.54 2.29 11.49
CA THR A 68 -1.96 2.29 12.84
C THR A 68 -0.80 1.29 12.95
N LEU A 69 -1.02 0.04 12.54
CA LEU A 69 0.00 -1.01 12.69
C LEU A 69 1.17 -0.84 11.73
N VAL A 70 0.91 -0.48 10.46
CA VAL A 70 1.99 -0.21 9.49
C VAL A 70 2.77 1.04 9.90
N GLY A 71 2.10 2.07 10.44
CA GLY A 71 2.76 3.26 10.97
C GLY A 71 3.67 2.94 12.16
N LEU A 72 3.19 2.12 13.11
CA LEU A 72 3.99 1.66 14.25
C LEU A 72 5.19 0.81 13.80
N LEU A 73 4.99 -0.09 12.84
CA LEU A 73 6.09 -0.90 12.30
C LEU A 73 7.09 -0.02 11.54
N GLY A 74 6.64 0.95 10.76
CA GLY A 74 7.50 1.92 10.08
C GLY A 74 8.34 2.73 11.07
N MET A 75 7.75 3.14 12.21
CA MET A 75 8.48 3.81 13.29
C MET A 75 9.52 2.87 13.92
N ALA A 76 9.18 1.59 14.15
CA ALA A 76 10.10 0.61 14.69
C ALA A 76 11.26 0.34 13.72
N VAL A 77 10.98 0.19 12.42
CA VAL A 77 11.99 0.06 11.36
C VAL A 77 12.89 1.28 11.32
N TYR A 78 12.33 2.48 11.39
CA TYR A 78 13.12 3.71 11.45
C TYR A 78 14.07 3.70 12.64
N LYS A 79 13.57 3.50 13.86
CA LYS A 79 14.40 3.55 15.07
C LYS A 79 15.43 2.43 15.18
N LEU A 80 15.07 1.22 14.78
CA LEU A 80 15.92 0.04 15.00
C LEU A 80 16.90 -0.19 13.87
N ILE A 81 16.56 0.17 12.64
CA ILE A 81 17.36 -0.13 11.46
C ILE A 81 17.97 1.14 10.88
N TYR A 82 17.18 2.18 10.63
CA TYR A 82 17.66 3.36 9.90
C TYR A 82 18.38 4.39 10.79
N GLU A 83 17.82 4.73 11.96
CA GLU A 83 18.40 5.64 12.96
C GLU A 83 19.90 5.37 13.22
N PRO A 84 20.35 4.12 13.48
CA PRO A 84 21.77 3.84 13.75
C PRO A 84 22.69 3.88 12.52
N ILE A 85 22.16 3.86 11.30
CA ILE A 85 22.96 3.79 10.06
C ILE A 85 22.85 5.05 9.19
N LEU A 86 22.15 6.09 9.65
CA LEU A 86 22.01 7.35 8.92
C LEU A 86 23.33 8.09 8.71
N ASP A 87 24.31 7.91 9.61
CA ASP A 87 25.65 8.51 9.49
C ASP A 87 26.54 7.75 8.49
N GLN A 88 26.09 6.59 8.01
CA GLN A 88 26.84 5.76 7.06
C GLN A 88 26.54 6.18 5.60
N PRO A 89 27.39 5.78 4.64
CA PRO A 89 27.12 6.03 3.24
C PRO A 89 25.75 5.48 2.78
N PRO A 90 25.03 6.14 1.85
CA PRO A 90 23.67 5.77 1.47
C PRO A 90 23.49 4.32 0.97
N PHE A 91 24.55 3.70 0.43
CA PHE A 91 24.50 2.30 -0.01
C PHE A 91 24.34 1.31 1.15
N VAL A 92 24.77 1.67 2.37
CA VAL A 92 24.59 0.82 3.56
C VAL A 92 23.09 0.71 3.89
N ALA A 93 22.39 1.84 3.87
CA ALA A 93 20.94 1.88 4.07
C ALA A 93 20.17 1.14 2.95
N LEU A 94 20.67 1.19 1.71
CA LEU A 94 20.13 0.42 0.60
C LEU A 94 20.24 -1.09 0.85
N ILE A 95 21.41 -1.58 1.24
CA ILE A 95 21.64 -3.01 1.54
C ILE A 95 20.74 -3.45 2.71
N ALA A 96 20.68 -2.66 3.79
CA ALA A 96 19.79 -2.92 4.91
C ALA A 96 18.33 -2.98 4.47
N SER A 97 17.91 -2.08 3.58
CA SER A 97 16.56 -2.08 3.03
C SER A 97 16.23 -3.33 2.21
N ILE A 98 17.19 -3.85 1.42
CA ILE A 98 17.01 -5.09 0.65
C ILE A 98 16.85 -6.27 1.61
N GLY A 99 17.72 -6.35 2.63
CA GLY A 99 17.62 -7.39 3.66
C GLY A 99 16.27 -7.35 4.37
N LEU A 100 15.81 -6.15 4.76
CA LEU A 100 14.51 -5.97 5.40
C LEU A 100 13.35 -6.39 4.47
N PHE A 101 13.42 -6.02 3.19
CA PHE A 101 12.39 -6.42 2.21
C PHE A 101 12.28 -7.95 2.10
N ILE A 102 13.42 -8.65 1.98
CA ILE A 102 13.45 -10.12 1.92
C ILE A 102 12.94 -10.73 3.22
N CYS A 103 13.35 -10.20 4.38
CA CYS A 103 12.85 -10.67 5.68
C CYS A 103 11.34 -10.51 5.82
N MET A 104 10.77 -9.40 5.33
CA MET A 104 9.32 -9.17 5.34
C MET A 104 8.61 -10.12 4.36
N GLU A 105 9.13 -10.27 3.14
CA GLU A 105 8.56 -11.17 2.14
C GLU A 105 8.50 -12.61 2.64
N GLU A 106 9.60 -13.13 3.16
CA GLU A 106 9.65 -14.48 3.73
C GLU A 106 8.86 -14.59 5.03
N GLY A 107 8.80 -13.53 5.84
CA GLY A 107 7.93 -13.45 7.00
C GLY A 107 6.45 -13.62 6.62
N PHE A 108 6.00 -12.93 5.56
CA PHE A 108 4.64 -13.08 5.03
C PHE A 108 4.42 -14.49 4.48
N ARG A 109 5.40 -15.05 3.75
CA ARG A 109 5.32 -16.41 3.22
C ARG A 109 5.17 -17.46 4.33
N LEU A 110 5.84 -17.27 5.47
CA LEU A 110 5.74 -18.18 6.62
C LEU A 110 4.42 -18.05 7.37
N ILE A 111 3.88 -16.83 7.49
CA ILE A 111 2.66 -16.56 8.27
C ILE A 111 1.39 -16.86 7.45
N PHE A 112 1.33 -16.39 6.20
CA PHE A 112 0.16 -16.47 5.33
C PHE A 112 0.26 -17.58 4.28
N GLY A 113 1.44 -18.19 4.15
CA GLY A 113 1.70 -19.19 3.12
C GLY A 113 2.17 -18.58 1.80
N PRO A 114 2.41 -19.42 0.78
CA PRO A 114 2.91 -18.98 -0.52
C PRO A 114 1.83 -18.36 -1.42
N TYR A 115 0.56 -18.47 -1.06
CA TYR A 115 -0.58 -17.93 -1.81
C TYR A 115 -1.11 -16.69 -1.10
N GLY A 116 -1.41 -15.64 -1.87
CA GLY A 116 -1.97 -14.41 -1.31
C GLY A 116 -3.38 -14.61 -0.75
N GLU A 117 -3.70 -13.88 0.31
CA GLU A 117 -5.03 -13.86 0.93
C GLU A 117 -6.01 -13.01 0.10
N SER A 118 -7.26 -13.47 -0.01
CA SER A 118 -8.32 -12.78 -0.75
C SER A 118 -9.48 -12.40 0.15
N PHE A 119 -10.20 -11.34 -0.22
CA PHE A 119 -11.43 -10.95 0.47
C PHE A 119 -12.50 -12.03 0.28
N ALA A 120 -13.09 -12.52 1.39
CA ALA A 120 -14.19 -13.48 1.35
C ALA A 120 -15.46 -12.88 0.74
N ALA A 121 -15.72 -11.60 1.04
CA ALA A 121 -16.67 -10.76 0.35
C ALA A 121 -15.93 -9.49 -0.07
N VAL A 122 -15.90 -9.21 -1.38
CA VAL A 122 -15.17 -8.04 -1.90
C VAL A 122 -15.84 -6.77 -1.34
N PRO A 123 -15.13 -5.95 -0.55
CA PRO A 123 -15.71 -4.72 -0.04
C PRO A 123 -15.91 -3.74 -1.20
N LEU A 124 -16.95 -2.90 -1.12
CA LEU A 124 -17.31 -1.93 -2.17
C LEU A 124 -17.53 -2.61 -3.54
N TRP A 125 -18.23 -3.75 -3.54
CA TRP A 125 -18.54 -4.50 -4.76
C TRP A 125 -19.64 -3.84 -5.62
N GLY A 126 -20.29 -2.79 -5.10
CA GLY A 126 -21.27 -2.02 -5.85
C GLY A 126 -20.67 -1.38 -7.10
N SER A 127 -21.55 -1.01 -8.03
CA SER A 127 -21.17 -0.33 -9.25
C SER A 127 -21.94 0.96 -9.43
N VAL A 128 -21.25 2.03 -9.76
CA VAL A 128 -21.81 3.32 -10.13
C VAL A 128 -21.79 3.45 -11.65
N THR A 129 -22.95 3.67 -12.25
CA THR A 129 -23.05 3.89 -13.69
C THR A 129 -22.94 5.39 -14.00
N LEU A 130 -21.85 5.80 -14.65
CA LEU A 130 -21.66 7.17 -15.15
C LEU A 130 -21.77 7.18 -16.67
N GLY A 131 -22.83 7.77 -17.21
CA GLY A 131 -22.98 7.99 -18.66
C GLY A 131 -22.93 6.71 -19.51
N GLY A 132 -23.36 5.56 -18.96
CA GLY A 132 -23.31 4.26 -19.62
C GLY A 132 -22.05 3.43 -19.35
N ILE A 133 -21.10 3.95 -18.55
CA ILE A 133 -19.89 3.24 -18.11
C ILE A 133 -20.11 2.74 -16.69
N VAL A 134 -19.89 1.44 -16.46
CA VAL A 134 -20.03 0.80 -15.15
C VAL A 134 -18.69 0.88 -14.42
N LEU A 135 -18.63 1.66 -13.33
CA LEU A 135 -17.43 1.79 -12.50
C LEU A 135 -17.67 1.12 -11.16
N ARG A 136 -16.64 0.46 -10.60
CA ARG A 136 -16.77 -0.15 -9.27
C ARG A 136 -16.63 0.94 -8.21
N GLU A 137 -17.33 0.81 -7.09
CA GLU A 137 -17.21 1.76 -5.97
C GLU A 137 -15.77 1.87 -5.46
N ILE A 138 -15.02 0.76 -5.47
CA ILE A 138 -13.60 0.75 -5.11
C ILE A 138 -12.72 1.59 -6.04
N ASP A 139 -13.08 1.68 -7.33
CA ASP A 139 -12.34 2.48 -8.31
C ASP A 139 -12.54 3.97 -8.03
N VAL A 140 -13.78 4.37 -7.77
CA VAL A 140 -14.11 5.75 -7.39
C VAL A 140 -13.46 6.13 -6.07
N PHE A 141 -13.47 5.21 -5.09
CA PHE A 141 -12.83 5.41 -3.81
C PHE A 141 -11.32 5.60 -3.94
N SER A 142 -10.63 4.77 -4.75
CA SER A 142 -9.18 4.86 -4.93
C SER A 142 -8.76 6.17 -5.61
N VAL A 143 -9.51 6.63 -6.62
CA VAL A 143 -9.29 7.95 -7.26
C VAL A 143 -9.55 9.08 -6.27
N GLY A 144 -10.63 9.01 -5.49
CA GLY A 144 -10.95 10.01 -4.47
C GLY A 144 -9.88 10.10 -3.38
N ALA A 145 -9.39 8.96 -2.90
CA ALA A 145 -8.30 8.89 -1.92
C ALA A 145 -6.99 9.45 -2.49
N ALA A 146 -6.66 9.13 -3.75
CA ALA A 146 -5.49 9.68 -4.43
C ALA A 146 -5.53 11.20 -4.51
N LEU A 147 -6.65 11.77 -4.98
CA LEU A 147 -6.82 13.22 -5.05
C LEU A 147 -6.76 13.88 -3.66
N GLY A 148 -7.41 13.28 -2.66
CA GLY A 148 -7.42 13.82 -1.30
C GLY A 148 -6.07 13.80 -0.60
N LEU A 149 -5.19 12.84 -0.92
CA LEU A 149 -3.84 12.76 -0.36
C LEU A 149 -2.79 13.54 -1.16
N LEU A 150 -3.06 13.82 -2.44
CA LEU A 150 -2.17 14.58 -3.32
C LEU A 150 -2.40 16.10 -3.27
N ALA A 151 -3.58 16.55 -2.84
CA ALA A 151 -3.94 17.96 -2.72
C ALA A 151 -3.36 18.61 -1.45
#